data_AF-A0A840QPS5-F1
#
_entry.id   AF-A0A840QPS5-F1
#
_cell.length_a   1.000
_cell.length_b   1.000
_cell.length_c   1.000
_cell.angle_alpha   90.00
_cell.angle_beta   90.00
_cell.angle_gamma   90.00
#
_symmetry.space_group_name_H-M   'P 1'
#
loop_
_entity.id
_entity.type
_entity.pdbx_description
1 polymer ?
#
loop_
_entity_poly.entity_id
_entity_poly.type
_entity_poly.pdbx_seq_one_letter_code
_entity_poly.pdbx_strand_id
1 'polypeptide(L)'
;MKLKYVVVAGVFLAGILISLSVLNDTNTTSEDVGTEDIKQLVDDYTEGNIPDEVASITSHELIATDSDDNETIYELPEDEFFVSIAPYVDQTHP
;
A
#
# COMPACT_ATOMS: atom_id res chain seq x y z
N MET A 1 -1.33 -14.26 50.08
CA MET A 1 -0.23 -13.97 49.12
C MET A 1 -0.57 -14.43 47.70
N LYS A 2 -1.10 -15.64 47.50
CA LYS A 2 -1.44 -16.21 46.17
C LYS A 2 -2.46 -15.41 45.34
N LEU A 3 -3.45 -14.78 45.99
CA LEU A 3 -4.50 -14.01 45.29
C LEU A 3 -3.98 -12.71 44.65
N LYS A 4 -2.94 -12.09 45.22
CA LYS A 4 -2.34 -10.86 44.69
C LYS A 4 -1.60 -11.12 43.37
N TYR A 5 -0.97 -12.29 43.25
CA TYR A 5 -0.26 -12.71 42.04
C TYR A 5 -1.22 -13.09 40.90
N VAL A 6 -2.40 -13.65 41.22
CA VAL A 6 -3.42 -13.97 40.21
C VAL A 6 -4.02 -12.71 39.59
N VAL A 7 -4.29 -11.68 40.40
CA VAL A 7 -4.82 -10.40 39.90
C VAL A 7 -3.78 -9.66 39.05
N VAL A 8 -2.51 -9.65 39.45
CA VAL A 8 -1.43 -9.03 38.67
C VAL A 8 -1.20 -9.76 37.33
N ALA A 9 -1.27 -11.10 37.32
CA ALA A 9 -1.15 -11.89 36.10
C ALA A 9 -2.33 -11.64 35.12
N GLY A 10 -3.55 -11.50 35.63
CA GLY A 10 -4.73 -11.22 34.81
C GLY A 10 -4.70 -9.84 34.14
N VAL A 11 -4.22 -8.82 34.85
CA VAL A 11 -4.10 -7.46 34.29
C VAL A 11 -3.00 -7.38 33.22
N PHE A 12 -1.91 -8.12 33.39
CA PHE A 12 -0.86 -8.23 32.36
C PHE A 12 -1.38 -8.89 31.08
N LEU A 13 -2.14 -9.97 31.20
CA LEU A 13 -2.74 -10.66 30.05
C LEU A 13 -3.78 -9.79 29.32
N ALA A 14 -4.59 -9.04 30.06
CA ALA A 14 -5.56 -8.12 29.45
C ALA A 14 -4.86 -6.94 28.72
N GLY A 15 -3.78 -6.41 29.27
CA GLY A 15 -2.97 -5.37 28.63
C GLY A 15 -2.34 -5.83 27.32
N ILE A 16 -1.84 -7.07 27.27
CA ILE A 16 -1.25 -7.68 26.06
C ILE A 16 -2.31 -7.87 24.97
N LEU A 17 -3.52 -8.32 25.32
CA LEU A 17 -4.60 -8.50 24.35
C LEU A 17 -5.06 -7.19 23.72
N ILE A 18 -5.09 -6.09 24.49
CA ILE A 18 -5.47 -4.76 23.99
C ILE A 18 -4.37 -4.18 23.08
N SER A 19 -3.09 -4.44 23.36
CA SER A 19 -1.99 -4.01 22.48
C SER A 19 -1.93 -4.75 21.14
N LEU A 20 -2.42 -5.99 21.07
CA LEU A 20 -2.45 -6.74 19.80
C LEU A 20 -3.50 -6.21 18.82
N SER A 21 -4.63 -5.69 19.32
CA SER A 21 -5.70 -5.13 18.46
C SER A 21 -5.36 -3.78 17.82
N VAL A 22 -4.31 -3.08 18.26
CA VAL A 22 -3.91 -1.77 17.73
C VAL A 22 -2.95 -1.88 16.53
N LEU A 23 -2.43 -3.08 16.23
CA LEU A 23 -1.51 -3.32 15.11
C LEU A 23 -2.20 -3.60 13.77
N ASN A 24 -3.54 -3.56 13.69
CA ASN A 24 -4.29 -3.94 12.50
C ASN A 24 -4.81 -2.73 11.68
N ASP A 25 -4.33 -1.52 11.96
CA ASP A 25 -4.74 -0.27 11.29
C ASP A 25 -3.63 0.27 10.37
N THR A 26 -3.07 -0.62 9.54
CA THR A 26 -2.22 -0.22 8.41
C THR A 26 -2.62 -1.07 7.21
N ASN A 27 -3.63 -0.62 6.46
CA ASN A 27 -4.10 -1.25 5.20
C ASN A 27 -3.10 -1.04 4.04
N THR A 28 -1.81 -0.92 4.33
CA THR A 28 -0.77 -0.70 3.34
C THR A 28 0.03 -1.99 3.22
N THR A 29 -0.18 -2.70 2.12
CA THR A 29 0.62 -3.89 1.78
C THR A 29 1.66 -3.48 0.75
N SER A 30 2.94 -3.69 1.10
CA SER A 30 4.06 -3.48 0.18
C SER A 30 4.39 -4.80 -0.51
N GLU A 31 4.35 -4.82 -1.83
CA GLU A 31 4.67 -6.01 -2.63
C GLU A 31 5.97 -5.79 -3.42
N ASP A 32 6.88 -6.76 -3.31
CA ASP A 32 8.08 -6.87 -4.14
C ASP A 32 7.72 -7.70 -5.38
N VAL A 33 7.60 -7.01 -6.51
CA VAL A 33 7.17 -7.58 -7.80
C VAL A 33 8.31 -7.43 -8.80
N GLY A 34 8.60 -8.49 -9.55
CA GLY A 34 9.74 -8.51 -10.46
C GLY A 34 9.70 -7.40 -11.51
N THR A 35 10.87 -7.01 -12.04
CA THR A 35 11.00 -5.87 -12.98
C THR A 35 10.20 -6.01 -14.29
N GLU A 36 10.03 -7.23 -14.80
CA GLU A 36 9.20 -7.44 -15.99
C GLU A 36 7.70 -7.33 -15.67
N ASP A 37 7.32 -7.81 -14.48
CA ASP A 37 5.95 -7.78 -13.99
C ASP A 37 5.49 -6.34 -13.67
N ILE A 38 6.35 -5.51 -13.07
CA ILE A 38 6.02 -4.09 -12.77
C ILE A 38 5.81 -3.26 -14.04
N LYS A 39 6.55 -3.54 -15.12
CA LYS A 39 6.37 -2.83 -16.40
C LYS A 39 5.00 -3.14 -17.01
N GLN A 40 4.61 -4.42 -17.00
CA GLN A 40 3.31 -4.83 -17.48
C GLN A 40 2.20 -4.20 -16.63
N LEU A 41 2.38 -4.17 -15.31
CA LEU A 41 1.41 -3.57 -14.40
C LEU A 41 1.22 -2.07 -14.65
N VAL A 42 2.31 -1.31 -14.85
CA VAL A 42 2.24 0.12 -15.20
C VAL A 42 1.54 0.33 -16.54
N ASP A 43 1.79 -0.53 -17.53
CA ASP A 43 1.14 -0.48 -18.84
C ASP A 43 -0.37 -0.72 -18.70
N ASP A 44 -0.76 -1.76 -17.95
CA ASP A 44 -2.16 -2.11 -17.71
C ASP A 44 -2.94 -0.98 -17.01
N TYR A 45 -2.35 -0.32 -16.00
CA TYR A 45 -2.97 0.86 -15.39
C TYR A 45 -3.02 2.06 -16.34
N THR A 46 -2.02 2.24 -17.19
CA THR A 46 -1.96 3.36 -18.15
C THR A 46 -3.03 3.22 -19.24
N GLU A 47 -3.27 1.99 -19.71
CA GLU A 47 -4.31 1.68 -20.70
C GLU A 47 -5.72 1.61 -20.08
N GLY A 48 -5.82 1.50 -18.74
CA GLY A 48 -7.08 1.33 -18.03
C GLY A 48 -7.63 -0.10 -18.12
N ASN A 49 -6.75 -1.09 -18.20
CA ASN A 49 -7.08 -2.52 -18.30
C ASN A 49 -7.50 -3.13 -16.96
N ILE A 50 -7.25 -2.43 -15.84
CA ILE A 50 -7.60 -2.86 -14.48
C ILE A 50 -8.84 -2.08 -14.02
N PRO A 51 -10.04 -2.68 -14.07
CA PRO A 51 -11.27 -2.00 -13.68
C PRO A 51 -11.38 -1.85 -12.16
N ASP A 52 -12.18 -0.87 -11.72
CA ASP A 52 -12.52 -0.64 -10.31
C ASP A 52 -11.34 -0.32 -9.38
N GLU A 53 -10.18 0.00 -9.94
CA GLU A 53 -8.99 0.48 -9.23
C GLU A 53 -8.51 1.82 -9.82
N VAL A 54 -7.85 2.62 -9.00
CA VAL A 54 -7.13 3.82 -9.44
C VAL A 54 -5.66 3.69 -9.06
N ALA A 55 -4.77 4.21 -9.90
CA ALA A 55 -3.34 4.16 -9.62
C ALA A 55 -2.71 5.54 -9.75
N SER A 56 -1.70 5.77 -8.92
CA SER A 56 -0.76 6.88 -9.03
C SER A 56 0.67 6.35 -9.00
N ILE A 57 1.59 7.06 -9.64
CA ILE A 57 2.98 6.62 -9.75
C ILE A 57 3.92 7.76 -9.39
N THR A 58 4.96 7.45 -8.63
CA THR A 58 6.06 8.35 -8.27
C THR A 58 7.35 7.90 -8.96
N SER A 59 8.49 8.48 -8.59
CA SER A 59 9.78 8.00 -9.09
C SER A 59 10.22 6.65 -8.50
N HIS A 60 9.60 6.19 -7.41
CA HIS A 60 10.03 4.98 -6.69
C HIS A 60 8.90 3.99 -6.43
N GLU A 61 7.64 4.39 -6.60
CA GLU A 61 6.49 3.58 -6.19
C GLU A 61 5.36 3.68 -7.21
N LEU A 62 4.67 2.56 -7.45
CA LEU A 62 3.32 2.52 -8.00
C LEU A 62 2.35 2.26 -6.83
N ILE A 63 1.34 3.11 -6.69
CA ILE A 63 0.36 3.06 -5.61
C ILE A 63 -1.00 2.80 -6.25
N ALA A 64 -1.55 1.61 -6.00
CA ALA A 64 -2.87 1.20 -6.47
C ALA A 64 -3.88 1.26 -5.31
N THR A 65 -5.04 1.87 -5.55
CA THR A 65 -6.13 1.99 -4.60
C THR A 65 -7.36 1.28 -5.16
N ASP A 66 -7.88 0.32 -4.40
CA ASP A 66 -9.08 -0.43 -4.75
C ASP A 66 -10.38 0.33 -4.41
N SER A 67 -11.53 -0.26 -4.78
CA SER A 67 -12.85 0.32 -4.52
C SER A 67 -13.23 0.41 -3.04
N ASP A 68 -12.53 -0.31 -2.17
CA ASP A 68 -12.71 -0.32 -0.72
C ASP A 68 -11.71 0.63 -0.01
N ASP A 69 -11.03 1.51 -0.78
CA ASP A 69 -10.00 2.45 -0.34
C ASP A 69 -8.74 1.79 0.27
N ASN A 70 -8.45 0.51 -0.05
CA ASN A 70 -7.20 -0.12 0.37
C ASN A 70 -6.08 0.18 -0.62
N GLU A 71 -4.88 0.40 -0.08
CA GLU A 71 -3.70 0.73 -0.87
C GLU A 71 -2.73 -0.45 -0.96
N THR A 72 -2.31 -0.76 -2.19
CA THR A 72 -1.19 -1.65 -2.47
C THR A 72 -0.05 -0.83 -3.06
N ILE A 73 1.15 -0.96 -2.47
CA ILE A 73 2.35 -0.24 -2.89
C ILE A 73 3.33 -1.22 -3.52
N TYR A 74 3.74 -0.92 -4.75
CA TYR A 74 4.76 -1.67 -5.47
C TYR A 74 6.02 -0.82 -5.58
N GLU A 75 7.15 -1.33 -5.08
CA GLU A 75 8.45 -0.68 -5.25
C GLU A 75 8.89 -0.75 -6.72
N LEU A 76 9.40 0.38 -7.25
CA LEU A 76 9.93 0.46 -8.60
C LEU A 76 11.44 0.14 -8.62
N PRO A 77 11.97 -0.38 -9.73
CA PRO A 77 13.40 -0.61 -9.88
C PRO A 77 14.22 0.68 -9.77
N GLU A 78 15.26 0.68 -8.93
CA GLU A 78 16.14 1.83 -8.67
C GLU A 78 16.89 2.35 -9.92
N ASP A 79 17.09 1.49 -10.92
CA ASP A 79 17.84 1.78 -12.14
C ASP A 79 16.96 2.10 -13.36
N GLU A 80 15.64 2.23 -13.17
CA GLU A 80 14.68 2.54 -14.21
C GLU A 80 13.73 3.69 -13.81
N PHE A 81 13.09 4.33 -14.79
CA PHE A 81 12.14 5.41 -14.55
C PHE A 81 11.02 5.42 -15.58
N PHE A 82 9.80 5.68 -15.11
CA PHE A 82 8.59 5.70 -15.94
C PHE A 82 8.17 7.15 -16.25
N VAL A 83 7.95 7.44 -17.53
CA VAL A 83 7.53 8.78 -18.00
C VAL A 83 6.19 8.67 -18.71
N SER A 84 5.17 9.35 -18.17
CA SER A 84 3.90 9.57 -18.86
C SER A 84 3.83 11.00 -19.37
N ILE A 85 3.48 11.18 -20.64
CA ILE A 85 3.39 12.49 -21.30
C ILE A 85 2.01 12.58 -21.95
N ALA A 86 1.28 13.65 -21.61
CA ALA A 86 0.04 14.03 -22.28
C ALA A 86 0.27 15.30 -23.12
N PRO A 87 0.63 15.18 -24.41
CA PRO A 87 0.82 16.34 -25.27
C PRO A 87 -0.48 17.14 -25.41
N TYR A 88 -0.34 18.46 -25.49
CA TYR A 88 -1.46 19.38 -25.69
C TYR A 88 -1.11 20.42 -26.76
N VAL A 89 -2.14 21.00 -27.38
CA VAL A 89 -1.97 22.04 -28.41
C VAL A 89 -2.03 23.43 -27.78
N ASP A 90 -3.14 23.76 -27.12
CA ASP A 90 -3.39 25.14 -26.64
C ASP A 90 -3.34 25.28 -25.12
N GLN A 91 -3.91 24.34 -24.36
CA GLN A 91 -4.02 24.41 -22.90
C GLN A 91 -3.69 23.07 -22.23
N THR A 92 -3.05 23.13 -21.06
CA THR A 92 -2.73 22.00 -20.19
C THR A 92 -3.21 22.24 -18.76
N HIS A 93 -3.05 21.23 -17.91
CA HIS A 93 -3.30 21.29 -16.47
C HIS A 93 -1.97 21.18 -15.70
N PRO A 94 -1.76 21.97 -14.63
CA PRO A 94 -0.63 21.80 -13.71
C PRO A 94 -0.87 20.68 -12.69
#